data_AF-A0A841FF68-F1
#
_entry.id   AF-A0A841FF68-F1
#
_cell.length_a   1.000
_cell.length_b   1.000
_cell.length_c   1.000
_cell.angle_alpha   90.00
_cell.angle_beta   90.00
_cell.angle_gamma   90.00
#
_symmetry.space_group_name_H-M   'P 1'
#
loop_
_entity.id
_entity.type
_entity.pdbx_description
1 polymer ?
#
loop_
_entity_poly.entity_id
_entity_poly.type
_entity_poly.pdbx_seq_one_letter_code
_entity_poly.pdbx_strand_id
1 'polypeptide(L)'
;MMLGWSDEGSPALRATHADRDELRRVLGLARDEGRLDATEHDRRLEAVRVAKTRADLAATAVDLPAKKGMREWLDDARIRSADRELAAGVLTEGAASGRLTAERYANRSAGLTEADTYARLKRLLHGLPGWPGTDGKRLLPTITERESVAADLSRAVSDGRVAPGEHDALAAEIAAVGTAAELAETARIIARRASYADRAATADRLTEALADGRLDHETREARAERAAAARTTADLAALTGDLTGKARRLSNADRTETAAVLKGALDNGRLDLDEYDARVKAAYAATTLAETRPLLADLIAPPRPPRRGPLDLAFDSVVVNSALLPAPRGLIGRLHPKPLWKLGLLGTLAGWGLTGYALGPPLLGLTIGAGWIPVMLLLVLNNKIAHVGADGVKAREAEALAAIRRELNAHPAIASCETELENTTLKIDFRPHKGHEGVPEAVFAAAERLAWRSRLYPLSTLVVNNTADFGEGGLKPVILGHRRKELEHHHGRRPYGRLPAETG
;
A
#
# COMPACT_ATOMS: atom_id res chain seq x y z
N MET A 1 -8.87 19.89 -40.20
CA MET A 1 -10.07 19.58 -39.39
C MET A 1 -11.26 19.43 -40.34
N MET A 2 -11.79 18.23 -40.54
CA MET A 2 -12.97 18.04 -41.40
C MET A 2 -14.22 18.38 -40.57
N LEU A 3 -14.93 19.44 -40.94
CA LEU A 3 -16.19 19.89 -40.32
C LEU A 3 -17.37 18.93 -40.58
N GLY A 4 -17.12 17.62 -40.64
CA GLY A 4 -18.14 16.61 -40.93
C GLY A 4 -18.81 16.75 -42.29
N TRP A 5 -18.15 17.41 -43.25
CA TRP A 5 -18.65 17.50 -44.62
C TRP A 5 -18.67 16.10 -45.23
N SER A 6 -19.82 15.71 -45.79
CA SER A 6 -20.10 14.34 -46.25
C SER A 6 -19.26 13.88 -47.45
N ASP A 7 -18.60 14.81 -48.14
CA ASP A 7 -17.57 14.56 -49.14
C ASP A 7 -16.27 15.19 -48.65
N GLU A 8 -15.12 14.57 -48.93
CA GLU A 8 -13.75 15.04 -48.62
C GLU A 8 -13.44 16.42 -49.26
N GLY A 9 -14.14 17.45 -48.79
CA GLY A 9 -14.51 18.63 -49.56
C GLY A 9 -13.33 19.49 -49.99
N SER A 10 -13.28 19.79 -51.29
CA SER A 10 -12.34 20.76 -51.82
C SER A 10 -12.53 22.13 -51.15
N PRO A 11 -11.47 22.71 -50.55
CA PRO A 11 -11.54 23.98 -49.82
C PRO A 11 -11.99 25.16 -50.72
N ALA A 12 -11.82 25.05 -52.03
CA ALA A 12 -12.22 26.05 -53.02
C ALA A 12 -13.73 26.09 -53.32
N LEU A 13 -14.53 25.14 -52.80
CA LEU A 13 -15.97 25.09 -53.06
C LEU A 13 -16.71 26.26 -52.41
N ARG A 14 -17.77 26.75 -53.09
CA ARG A 14 -18.64 27.80 -52.55
C ARG A 14 -19.36 27.32 -51.29
N ALA A 15 -19.40 28.17 -50.28
CA ALA A 15 -20.12 27.93 -49.03
C ALA A 15 -21.64 27.92 -49.28
N THR A 16 -22.30 26.80 -48.97
CA THR A 16 -23.75 26.66 -49.03
C THR A 16 -24.42 27.27 -47.78
N HIS A 17 -25.75 27.38 -47.78
CA HIS A 17 -26.49 27.77 -46.57
C HIS A 17 -26.34 26.74 -45.46
N ALA A 18 -26.39 25.44 -45.80
CA ALA A 18 -26.15 24.35 -44.85
C ALA A 18 -24.75 24.43 -44.21
N ASP A 19 -23.71 24.72 -44.99
CA ASP A 19 -22.34 24.87 -44.45
C ASP A 19 -22.26 26.04 -43.45
N ARG A 20 -22.96 27.16 -43.71
CA ARG A 20 -23.03 28.31 -42.79
C ARG A 20 -23.82 27.99 -41.53
N ASP A 21 -24.93 27.28 -41.66
CA ASP A 21 -25.78 26.92 -40.52
C ASP A 21 -25.07 25.93 -39.58
N GLU A 22 -24.33 24.99 -40.13
CA GLU A 22 -23.49 24.08 -39.34
C GLU A 22 -22.38 24.85 -38.59
N LEU A 23 -21.73 25.83 -39.24
CA LEU A 23 -20.72 26.65 -38.57
C LEU A 23 -21.32 27.55 -37.47
N ARG A 24 -22.52 28.11 -37.69
CA ARG A 24 -23.25 28.87 -36.65
C ARG A 24 -23.54 27.99 -35.43
N ARG A 25 -23.90 26.72 -35.65
CA ARG A 25 -24.09 25.72 -34.58
C ARG A 25 -22.80 25.50 -33.79
N VAL A 26 -21.66 25.38 -34.46
CA VAL A 26 -20.34 25.24 -33.81
C VAL A 26 -19.96 26.49 -33.02
N LEU A 27 -20.19 27.70 -33.56
CA LEU A 27 -19.92 28.95 -32.85
C LEU A 27 -20.83 29.13 -31.62
N GLY A 28 -22.12 28.83 -31.76
CA GLY A 28 -23.06 28.86 -30.63
C GLY A 28 -22.66 27.88 -29.53
N LEU A 29 -22.26 26.68 -29.91
CA LEU A 29 -21.68 25.70 -28.99
C LEU A 29 -20.44 26.23 -28.28
N ALA A 30 -19.49 26.82 -29.02
CA ALA A 30 -18.26 27.35 -28.45
C ALA A 30 -18.52 28.49 -27.45
N ARG A 31 -19.50 29.35 -27.73
CA ARG A 31 -19.97 30.38 -26.80
C ARG A 31 -20.62 29.76 -25.55
N ASP A 32 -21.48 28.75 -25.73
CA ASP A 32 -22.15 28.07 -24.62
C ASP A 32 -21.15 27.31 -23.72
N GLU A 33 -20.05 26.80 -24.29
CA GLU A 33 -18.91 26.23 -23.55
C GLU A 33 -17.94 27.28 -22.99
N GLY A 34 -18.19 28.58 -23.24
CA GLY A 34 -17.38 29.70 -22.77
C GLY A 34 -15.99 29.81 -23.41
N ARG A 35 -15.81 29.25 -24.61
CA ARG A 35 -14.58 29.37 -25.43
C ARG A 35 -14.54 30.68 -26.22
N LEU A 36 -15.72 31.26 -26.48
CA LEU A 36 -15.90 32.56 -27.14
C LEU A 36 -16.68 33.47 -26.21
N ASP A 37 -16.25 34.72 -26.08
CA ASP A 37 -17.09 35.76 -25.48
C ASP A 37 -18.19 36.22 -26.47
N ALA A 38 -19.16 36.99 -25.98
CA ALA A 38 -20.29 37.46 -26.79
C ALA A 38 -19.85 38.35 -27.96
N THR A 39 -18.83 39.20 -27.76
CA THR A 39 -18.35 40.14 -28.79
C THR A 39 -17.61 39.38 -29.91
N GLU A 40 -16.78 38.40 -29.54
CA GLU A 40 -16.07 37.55 -30.48
C GLU A 40 -17.04 36.63 -31.24
N HIS A 41 -18.02 36.06 -30.56
CA HIS A 41 -19.07 35.27 -31.19
C HIS A 41 -19.81 36.06 -32.27
N ASP A 42 -20.25 37.28 -31.97
CA ASP A 42 -20.97 38.13 -32.93
C ASP A 42 -20.08 38.54 -34.12
N ARG A 43 -18.80 38.85 -33.86
CA ARG A 43 -17.81 39.12 -34.91
C ARG A 43 -17.64 37.91 -35.84
N ARG A 44 -17.53 36.70 -35.28
CA ARG A 44 -17.38 35.47 -36.07
C ARG A 44 -18.66 35.13 -36.83
N LEU A 45 -19.85 35.37 -36.29
CA LEU A 45 -21.13 35.22 -37.02
C LEU A 45 -21.20 36.12 -38.26
N GLU A 46 -20.70 37.35 -38.15
CA GLU A 46 -20.62 38.25 -39.29
C GLU A 46 -19.60 37.77 -40.33
N ALA A 47 -18.46 37.22 -39.90
CA ALA A 47 -17.50 36.58 -40.81
C ALA A 47 -18.12 35.38 -41.55
N VAL A 48 -18.91 34.55 -40.88
CA VAL A 48 -19.68 33.45 -41.51
C VAL A 48 -20.67 33.98 -42.57
N ARG A 49 -21.30 35.14 -42.31
CA ARG A 49 -22.25 35.76 -43.25
C ARG A 49 -21.57 36.18 -44.55
N VAL A 50 -20.35 36.71 -44.47
CA VAL A 50 -19.61 37.25 -45.63
C VAL A 50 -18.75 36.18 -46.34
N ALA A 51 -18.47 35.06 -45.68
CA ALA A 51 -17.69 33.94 -46.23
C ALA A 51 -18.28 33.40 -47.55
N LYS A 52 -17.42 33.30 -48.57
CA LYS A 52 -17.79 32.87 -49.92
C LYS A 52 -17.42 31.41 -50.18
N THR A 53 -16.35 30.93 -49.55
CA THR A 53 -15.82 29.58 -49.74
C THR A 53 -15.87 28.77 -48.46
N ARG A 54 -15.79 27.45 -48.61
CA ARG A 54 -15.61 26.51 -47.50
C ARG A 54 -14.29 26.73 -46.75
N ALA A 55 -13.23 27.15 -47.43
CA ALA A 55 -11.98 27.57 -46.76
C ALA A 55 -12.19 28.77 -45.83
N ASP A 56 -12.92 29.80 -46.27
CA ASP A 56 -13.23 30.99 -45.45
C ASP A 56 -14.03 30.59 -44.19
N LEU A 57 -14.98 29.66 -44.33
CA LEU A 57 -15.74 29.11 -43.22
C LEU A 57 -14.85 28.32 -42.25
N ALA A 58 -14.01 27.42 -42.77
CA ALA A 58 -13.10 26.61 -41.96
C ALA A 58 -12.10 27.49 -41.18
N ALA A 59 -11.59 28.56 -41.78
CA ALA A 59 -10.70 29.51 -41.12
C ALA A 59 -11.36 30.20 -39.90
N THR A 60 -12.68 30.38 -39.91
CA THR A 60 -13.42 31.05 -38.83
C THR A 60 -13.58 30.18 -37.55
N ALA A 61 -13.38 28.87 -37.66
CA ALA A 61 -13.50 27.92 -36.53
C ALA A 61 -12.32 26.95 -36.41
N VAL A 62 -11.14 27.30 -36.94
CA VAL A 62 -9.96 26.44 -36.93
C VAL A 62 -9.49 26.05 -35.53
N ASP A 63 -9.76 26.91 -34.54
CA ASP A 63 -9.40 26.78 -33.12
C ASP A 63 -10.51 26.16 -32.25
N LEU A 64 -11.65 25.77 -32.85
CA LEU A 64 -12.85 25.32 -32.14
C LEU A 64 -13.14 23.84 -32.40
N PRO A 65 -13.61 23.09 -31.39
CA PRO A 65 -14.00 21.69 -31.57
C PRO A 65 -15.26 21.53 -32.42
N ALA A 66 -15.31 20.47 -33.24
CA ALA A 66 -16.45 20.22 -34.14
C ALA A 66 -17.70 19.66 -33.42
N LYS A 67 -17.54 19.09 -32.21
CA LYS A 67 -18.63 18.44 -31.45
C LYS A 67 -18.69 18.96 -30.01
N LYS A 68 -19.92 19.07 -29.48
CA LYS A 68 -20.21 19.44 -28.09
C LYS A 68 -19.66 18.40 -27.14
N GLY A 69 -19.02 18.84 -26.06
CA GLY A 69 -18.54 17.93 -25.01
C GLY A 69 -17.33 17.07 -25.43
N MET A 70 -16.76 17.30 -26.62
CA MET A 70 -15.51 16.68 -27.04
C MET A 70 -14.37 17.22 -26.14
N ARG A 71 -14.14 16.52 -25.02
CA ARG A 71 -12.97 16.69 -24.14
C ARG A 71 -11.75 16.01 -24.75
N GLU A 72 -11.57 16.11 -26.06
CA GLU A 72 -10.26 15.80 -26.58
C GLU A 72 -9.38 16.96 -26.15
N TRP A 73 -8.51 16.69 -25.18
CA TRP A 73 -7.46 17.57 -24.71
C TRP A 73 -6.42 17.78 -25.82
N LEU A 74 -6.87 18.09 -27.03
CA LEU A 74 -6.06 18.43 -28.18
C LEU A 74 -5.31 19.69 -27.80
N ASP A 75 -4.00 19.62 -27.94
CA ASP A 75 -3.08 20.66 -27.51
C ASP A 75 -3.43 22.01 -28.16
N ASP A 76 -3.89 22.00 -29.40
CA ASP A 76 -4.23 23.20 -30.18
C ASP A 76 -5.64 23.74 -29.92
N ALA A 77 -6.52 22.99 -29.26
CA ALA A 77 -7.89 23.43 -29.02
C ALA A 77 -7.94 24.56 -27.99
N ARG A 78 -8.86 25.51 -28.20
CA ARG A 78 -9.07 26.63 -27.28
C ARG A 78 -9.53 26.15 -25.90
N ILE A 79 -9.25 26.86 -24.82
CA ILE A 79 -9.67 26.45 -23.47
C ILE A 79 -11.13 26.88 -23.21
N ARG A 80 -11.91 26.05 -22.51
CA ARG A 80 -13.24 26.42 -21.99
C ARG A 80 -13.14 27.27 -20.73
N SER A 81 -14.06 28.21 -20.52
CA SER A 81 -14.10 29.01 -19.28
C SER A 81 -14.12 28.13 -18.02
N ALA A 82 -14.95 27.08 -18.01
CA ALA A 82 -15.05 26.13 -16.89
C ALA A 82 -13.73 25.39 -16.62
N ASP A 83 -12.94 25.06 -17.65
CA ASP A 83 -11.64 24.40 -17.45
C ASP A 83 -10.58 25.40 -16.96
N ARG A 84 -10.69 26.69 -17.35
CA ARG A 84 -9.84 27.75 -16.81
C ARG A 84 -10.13 27.99 -15.32
N GLU A 85 -11.40 27.93 -14.91
CA GLU A 85 -11.79 27.99 -13.50
C GLU A 85 -11.27 26.77 -12.72
N LEU A 86 -11.43 25.57 -13.28
CA LEU A 86 -10.86 24.35 -12.69
C LEU A 86 -9.34 24.46 -12.54
N ALA A 87 -8.64 24.97 -13.55
CA ALA A 87 -7.21 25.20 -13.52
C ALA A 87 -6.79 26.20 -12.42
N ALA A 88 -7.56 27.28 -12.22
CA ALA A 88 -7.34 28.22 -11.13
C ALA A 88 -7.51 27.53 -9.76
N GLY A 89 -8.50 26.66 -9.62
CA GLY A 89 -8.67 25.80 -8.45
C GLY A 89 -7.46 24.90 -8.20
N VAL A 90 -6.96 24.22 -9.24
CA VAL A 90 -5.77 23.35 -9.16
C VAL A 90 -4.51 24.15 -8.77
N LEU A 91 -4.32 25.36 -9.30
CA LEU A 91 -3.20 26.23 -8.89
C LEU A 91 -3.31 26.63 -7.42
N THR A 92 -4.53 26.95 -6.97
CA THR A 92 -4.81 27.34 -5.58
C THR A 92 -4.56 26.18 -4.63
N GLU A 93 -5.03 24.98 -4.96
CA GLU A 93 -4.77 23.75 -4.21
C GLU A 93 -3.27 23.40 -4.22
N GLY A 94 -2.59 23.57 -5.35
CA GLY A 94 -1.15 23.39 -5.48
C GLY A 94 -0.35 24.34 -4.57
N ALA A 95 -0.80 25.58 -4.41
CA ALA A 95 -0.21 26.52 -3.45
C ALA A 95 -0.56 26.17 -2.00
N ALA A 96 -1.82 25.83 -1.72
CA ALA A 96 -2.29 25.47 -0.38
C ALA A 96 -1.62 24.19 0.17
N SER A 97 -1.37 23.22 -0.71
CA SER A 97 -0.62 21.99 -0.39
C SER A 97 0.90 22.21 -0.36
N GLY A 98 1.39 23.42 -0.62
CA GLY A 98 2.81 23.75 -0.62
C GLY A 98 3.60 23.13 -1.78
N ARG A 99 2.96 22.70 -2.87
CA ARG A 99 3.66 22.22 -4.09
C ARG A 99 4.15 23.37 -4.96
N LEU A 100 3.49 24.54 -4.86
CA LEU A 100 3.92 25.78 -5.49
C LEU A 100 4.40 26.77 -4.44
N THR A 101 5.54 27.40 -4.70
CA THR A 101 5.95 28.61 -3.96
C THR A 101 5.04 29.77 -4.32
N ALA A 102 4.95 30.79 -3.46
CA ALA A 102 4.13 31.98 -3.71
C ALA A 102 4.48 32.65 -5.06
N GLU A 103 5.77 32.74 -5.38
CA GLU A 103 6.26 33.26 -6.66
C GLU A 103 5.81 32.39 -7.85
N ARG A 104 5.98 31.06 -7.77
CA ARG A 104 5.56 30.15 -8.84
C ARG A 104 4.05 30.16 -9.03
N TYR A 105 3.28 30.27 -7.95
CA TYR A 105 1.83 30.43 -8.01
C TYR A 105 1.45 31.72 -8.74
N ALA A 106 2.05 32.86 -8.36
CA ALA A 106 1.80 34.15 -9.02
C ALA A 106 2.16 34.12 -10.52
N ASN A 107 3.29 33.52 -10.88
CA ASN A 107 3.70 33.39 -12.28
C ASN A 107 2.75 32.48 -13.07
N ARG A 108 2.32 31.35 -12.50
CA ARG A 108 1.39 30.43 -13.16
C ARG A 108 -0.03 31.00 -13.25
N SER A 109 -0.50 31.75 -12.25
CA SER A 109 -1.81 32.39 -12.27
C SER A 109 -1.86 33.55 -13.27
N ALA A 110 -0.79 34.34 -13.39
CA ALA A 110 -0.64 35.31 -14.48
C ALA A 110 -0.59 34.61 -15.85
N GLY A 111 0.15 33.50 -15.98
CA GLY A 111 0.18 32.73 -17.22
C GLY A 111 -1.17 32.12 -17.62
N LEU A 112 -2.05 31.86 -16.65
CA LEU A 112 -3.39 31.31 -16.86
C LEU A 112 -4.36 32.31 -17.51
N THR A 113 -4.23 33.61 -17.21
CA THR A 113 -5.06 34.64 -17.84
C THR A 113 -4.75 34.79 -19.32
N GLU A 114 -3.48 34.57 -19.70
CA GLU A 114 -3.00 34.56 -21.09
C GLU A 114 -3.17 33.22 -21.79
N ALA A 115 -3.63 32.18 -21.10
CA ALA A 115 -3.76 30.85 -21.68
C ALA A 115 -5.02 30.79 -22.58
N ASP A 116 -4.78 30.50 -23.85
CA ASP A 116 -5.78 30.35 -24.90
C ASP A 116 -5.98 28.88 -25.31
N THR A 117 -4.95 28.03 -25.20
CA THR A 117 -4.92 26.64 -25.68
C THR A 117 -4.63 25.61 -24.58
N TYR A 118 -5.15 24.38 -24.72
CA TYR A 118 -4.89 23.32 -23.74
C TYR A 118 -3.40 22.95 -23.64
N ALA A 119 -2.60 23.11 -24.70
CA ALA A 119 -1.14 22.96 -24.63
C ALA A 119 -0.52 23.89 -23.58
N ARG A 120 -0.90 25.17 -23.60
CA ARG A 120 -0.42 26.16 -22.62
C ARG A 120 -0.94 25.84 -21.23
N LEU A 121 -2.19 25.41 -21.11
CA LEU A 121 -2.79 25.02 -19.84
C LEU A 121 -2.09 23.82 -19.19
N LYS A 122 -1.81 22.75 -19.96
CA LYS A 122 -1.07 21.58 -19.48
C LYS A 122 0.33 21.94 -18.98
N ARG A 123 1.04 22.84 -19.67
CA ARG A 123 2.35 23.33 -19.23
C ARG A 123 2.26 24.08 -17.89
N LEU A 124 1.24 24.93 -17.71
CA LEU A 124 1.03 25.67 -16.46
C LEU A 124 0.68 24.76 -15.29
N LEU A 125 -0.08 23.70 -15.53
CA LEU A 125 -0.55 22.77 -14.51
C LEU A 125 0.37 21.57 -14.31
N HIS A 126 1.46 21.49 -15.06
CA HIS A 126 2.40 20.37 -14.99
C HIS A 126 2.88 20.15 -13.55
N GLY A 127 2.75 18.89 -13.10
CA GLY A 127 3.14 18.40 -11.78
C GLY A 127 2.17 18.74 -10.64
N LEU A 128 0.96 19.21 -10.95
CA LEU A 128 -0.09 19.41 -9.96
C LEU A 128 -1.14 18.29 -10.01
N PRO A 129 -1.69 17.87 -8.85
CA PRO A 129 -2.73 16.85 -8.79
C PRO A 129 -4.04 17.36 -9.39
N GLY A 130 -4.96 16.45 -9.71
CA GLY A 130 -6.32 16.79 -10.14
C GLY A 130 -6.47 17.21 -11.60
N TRP A 131 -5.37 17.44 -12.32
CA TRP A 131 -5.43 17.72 -13.76
C TRP A 131 -5.27 16.44 -14.61
N PRO A 132 -6.12 16.22 -15.62
CA PRO A 132 -6.02 15.05 -16.50
C PRO A 132 -4.68 14.97 -17.23
N GLY A 133 -4.03 13.81 -17.16
CA GLY A 133 -2.72 13.56 -17.75
C GLY A 133 -1.54 13.78 -16.80
N THR A 134 -1.76 14.22 -15.55
CA THR A 134 -0.71 14.21 -14.53
C THR A 134 -0.61 12.83 -13.87
N ASP A 135 0.41 12.05 -14.24
CA ASP A 135 0.79 10.82 -13.51
C ASP A 135 1.28 11.20 -12.10
N GLY A 136 0.90 10.41 -11.08
CA GLY A 136 1.37 10.57 -9.71
C GLY A 136 2.90 10.62 -9.59
N LYS A 137 3.63 9.98 -10.52
CA LYS A 137 5.10 10.03 -10.57
C LYS A 137 5.67 11.40 -10.94
N ARG A 138 4.89 12.27 -11.59
CA ARG A 138 5.32 13.59 -12.07
C ARG A 138 4.90 14.74 -11.16
N LEU A 139 4.30 14.43 -10.00
CA LEU A 139 3.88 15.44 -9.05
C LEU A 139 5.07 16.22 -8.51
N LEU A 140 4.92 17.53 -8.37
CA LEU A 140 5.88 18.37 -7.63
C LEU A 140 5.83 17.98 -6.15
N PRO A 141 6.97 17.83 -5.46
CA PRO A 141 6.95 17.57 -4.03
C PRO A 141 6.40 18.78 -3.27
N THR A 142 5.73 18.51 -2.15
CA THR A 142 5.27 19.54 -1.22
C THR A 142 6.45 20.11 -0.41
N ILE A 143 6.29 21.32 0.13
CA ILE A 143 7.25 21.90 1.09
C ILE A 143 7.44 20.96 2.28
N THR A 144 6.36 20.41 2.83
CA THR A 144 6.42 19.49 3.98
C THR A 144 7.19 18.21 3.65
N GLU A 145 7.02 17.64 2.46
CA GLU A 145 7.82 16.48 2.01
C GLU A 145 9.30 16.84 1.94
N ARG A 146 9.67 18.01 1.39
CA ARG A 146 11.07 18.46 1.35
C ARG A 146 11.65 18.69 2.74
N GLU A 147 10.90 19.35 3.62
CA GLU A 147 11.31 19.60 5.00
C GLU A 147 11.49 18.29 5.77
N SER A 148 10.60 17.32 5.58
CA SER A 148 10.74 15.99 6.17
C SER A 148 12.02 15.29 5.72
N VAL A 149 12.31 15.32 4.41
CA VAL A 149 13.52 14.68 3.86
C VAL A 149 14.79 15.43 4.28
N ALA A 150 14.74 16.76 4.39
CA ALA A 150 15.85 17.55 4.93
C ALA A 150 16.09 17.24 6.42
N ALA A 151 15.03 17.09 7.22
CA ALA A 151 15.14 16.69 8.63
C ALA A 151 15.71 15.26 8.75
N ASP A 152 15.30 14.35 7.87
CA ASP A 152 15.85 13.00 7.79
C ASP A 152 17.33 13.01 7.40
N LEU A 153 17.75 13.91 6.51
CA LEU A 153 19.16 14.14 6.17
C LEU A 153 19.95 14.64 7.38
N SER A 154 19.46 15.64 8.11
CA SER A 154 20.13 16.12 9.33
C SER A 154 20.27 15.01 10.37
N ARG A 155 19.22 14.18 10.57
CA ARG A 155 19.30 13.00 11.44
C ARG A 155 20.31 11.97 10.91
N ALA A 156 20.37 11.77 9.60
CA ALA A 156 21.33 10.89 8.97
C ALA A 156 22.78 11.35 9.19
N VAL A 157 23.04 12.66 9.27
CA VAL A 157 24.36 13.19 9.67
C VAL A 157 24.64 12.90 11.13
N SER A 158 23.69 13.16 12.03
CA SER A 158 23.85 12.88 13.48
C SER A 158 24.13 11.40 13.76
N ASP A 159 23.44 10.49 13.06
CA ASP A 159 23.57 9.05 13.26
C ASP A 159 24.72 8.43 12.44
N GLY A 160 25.49 9.24 11.70
CA GLY A 160 26.66 8.78 10.93
C GLY A 160 26.36 8.02 9.64
N ARG A 161 25.15 8.15 9.10
CA ARG A 161 24.78 7.64 7.78
C ARG A 161 25.32 8.53 6.66
N VAL A 162 25.47 9.82 6.91
CA VAL A 162 25.96 10.83 5.96
C VAL A 162 27.12 11.58 6.60
N ALA A 163 28.20 11.82 5.85
CA ALA A 163 29.31 12.61 6.35
C ALA A 163 28.92 14.10 6.46
N PRO A 164 29.38 14.85 7.48
CA PRO A 164 29.03 16.27 7.62
C PRO A 164 29.36 17.11 6.37
N GLY A 165 30.45 16.80 5.67
CA GLY A 165 30.83 17.49 4.42
C GLY A 165 29.93 17.20 3.21
N GLU A 166 29.11 16.14 3.26
CA GLU A 166 28.13 15.81 2.21
C GLU A 166 26.78 16.49 2.45
N HIS A 167 26.54 17.03 3.65
CA HIS A 167 25.24 17.57 4.05
C HIS A 167 24.76 18.67 3.10
N ASP A 168 25.59 19.67 2.83
CA ASP A 168 25.17 20.84 2.06
C ASP A 168 24.93 20.49 0.59
N ALA A 169 25.72 19.57 0.03
CA ALA A 169 25.53 19.07 -1.32
C ALA A 169 24.21 18.30 -1.45
N LEU A 170 23.90 17.40 -0.51
CA LEU A 170 22.65 16.64 -0.50
C LEU A 170 21.44 17.53 -0.20
N ALA A 171 21.58 18.53 0.67
CA ALA A 171 20.53 19.51 0.94
C ALA A 171 20.20 20.34 -0.31
N ALA A 172 21.22 20.74 -1.08
CA ALA A 172 21.02 21.42 -2.36
C ALA A 172 20.35 20.49 -3.39
N GLU A 173 20.74 19.21 -3.45
CA GLU A 173 20.08 18.21 -4.29
C GLU A 173 18.60 18.06 -3.94
N ILE A 174 18.27 17.84 -2.66
CA ILE A 174 16.90 17.73 -2.14
C ILE A 174 16.06 18.97 -2.49
N ALA A 175 16.65 20.16 -2.41
CA ALA A 175 15.98 21.42 -2.78
C ALA A 175 15.74 21.52 -4.31
N ALA A 176 16.65 20.96 -5.13
CA ALA A 176 16.57 21.00 -6.58
C ALA A 176 15.65 19.94 -7.20
N VAL A 177 15.32 18.86 -6.48
CA VAL A 177 14.49 17.75 -6.98
C VAL A 177 13.19 18.26 -7.62
N GLY A 178 12.88 17.79 -8.83
CA GLY A 178 11.72 18.24 -9.60
C GLY A 178 10.43 17.50 -9.27
N THR A 179 10.51 16.24 -8.84
CA THR A 179 9.34 15.39 -8.63
C THR A 179 9.31 14.72 -7.25
N ALA A 180 8.11 14.41 -6.75
CA ALA A 180 7.91 13.70 -5.50
C ALA A 180 8.49 12.27 -5.54
N ALA A 181 8.46 11.62 -6.70
CA ALA A 181 9.03 10.29 -6.90
C ALA A 181 10.55 10.28 -6.74
N GLU A 182 11.24 11.26 -7.35
CA GLU A 182 12.69 11.46 -7.18
C GLU A 182 13.03 11.78 -5.72
N LEU A 183 12.25 12.64 -5.06
CA LEU A 183 12.48 13.01 -3.66
C LEU A 183 12.38 11.78 -2.74
N ALA A 184 11.37 10.94 -2.98
CA ALA A 184 11.21 9.68 -2.27
C ALA A 184 12.32 8.68 -2.58
N GLU A 185 12.92 8.70 -3.77
CA GLU A 185 14.12 7.90 -4.08
C GLU A 185 15.34 8.39 -3.30
N THR A 186 15.60 9.70 -3.30
CA THR A 186 16.71 10.30 -2.52
C THR A 186 16.59 9.94 -1.03
N ALA A 187 15.38 10.07 -0.46
CA ALA A 187 15.11 9.66 0.91
C ALA A 187 15.40 8.16 1.16
N ARG A 188 15.00 7.28 0.23
CA ARG A 188 15.30 5.84 0.30
C ARG A 188 16.79 5.54 0.21
N ILE A 189 17.53 6.25 -0.62
CA ILE A 189 18.99 6.12 -0.74
C ILE A 189 19.66 6.47 0.58
N ILE A 190 19.29 7.61 1.19
CA ILE A 190 19.81 8.04 2.50
C ILE A 190 19.45 7.01 3.59
N ALA A 191 18.22 6.50 3.57
CA ALA A 191 17.75 5.50 4.54
C ALA A 191 18.48 4.15 4.46
N ARG A 192 18.98 3.76 3.28
CA ARG A 192 19.74 2.51 3.09
C ARG A 192 21.18 2.56 3.61
N ARG A 193 21.70 3.76 3.88
CA ARG A 193 23.05 3.92 4.43
C ARG A 193 23.12 3.40 5.87
N ALA A 194 24.22 2.74 6.22
CA ALA A 194 24.43 2.20 7.56
C ALA A 194 24.74 3.32 8.57
N SER A 195 24.04 3.32 9.70
CA SER A 195 24.30 4.24 10.82
C SER A 195 25.40 3.70 11.74
N TYR A 196 25.89 4.54 12.66
CA TYR A 196 26.76 4.09 13.75
C TYR A 196 26.09 3.00 14.60
N ALA A 197 24.77 3.12 14.85
CA ALA A 197 24.01 2.12 15.59
C ALA A 197 23.93 0.78 14.85
N ASP A 198 23.74 0.80 13.53
CA ASP A 198 23.72 -0.44 12.72
C ASP A 198 25.08 -1.14 12.73
N ARG A 199 26.16 -0.37 12.62
CA ARG A 199 27.54 -0.89 12.70
C ARG A 199 27.83 -1.48 14.09
N ALA A 200 27.45 -0.78 15.16
CA ALA A 200 27.60 -1.25 16.54
C ALA A 200 26.80 -2.53 16.80
N ALA A 201 25.51 -2.56 16.41
CA ALA A 201 24.68 -3.75 16.57
C ALA A 201 25.23 -4.95 15.79
N THR A 202 25.88 -4.71 14.64
CA THR A 202 26.56 -5.77 13.88
C THR A 202 27.79 -6.27 14.63
N ALA A 203 28.61 -5.38 15.20
CA ALA A 203 29.76 -5.76 16.03
C ALA A 203 29.34 -6.56 17.28
N ASP A 204 28.25 -6.17 17.94
CA ASP A 204 27.70 -6.91 19.08
C ASP A 204 27.28 -8.33 18.70
N ARG A 205 26.59 -8.50 17.56
CA ARG A 205 26.23 -9.84 17.04
C ARG A 205 27.44 -10.69 16.70
N LEU A 206 28.50 -10.09 16.15
CA LEU A 206 29.76 -10.80 15.89
C LEU A 206 30.43 -11.24 17.20
N THR A 207 30.34 -10.41 18.24
CA THR A 207 30.87 -10.71 19.58
C THR A 207 30.08 -11.83 20.26
N GLU A 208 28.75 -11.79 20.17
CA GLU A 208 27.89 -12.88 20.64
C GLU A 208 28.18 -14.20 19.90
N ALA A 209 28.37 -14.14 18.58
CA ALA A 209 28.72 -15.32 17.80
C ALA A 209 30.10 -15.91 18.17
N LEU A 210 31.08 -15.06 18.51
CA LEU A 210 32.36 -15.51 19.05
C LEU A 210 32.18 -16.17 20.42
N ALA A 211 31.39 -15.56 21.32
CA ALA A 211 31.12 -16.12 22.65
C ALA A 211 30.42 -17.49 22.59
N ASP A 212 29.52 -17.67 21.62
CA ASP A 212 28.86 -18.95 21.34
C ASP A 212 29.80 -19.99 20.67
N GLY A 213 31.02 -19.60 20.27
CA GLY A 213 31.93 -20.45 19.50
C GLY A 213 31.46 -20.73 18.07
N ARG A 214 30.59 -19.88 17.52
CA ARG A 214 30.12 -19.95 16.11
C ARG A 214 31.11 -19.28 15.14
N LEU A 215 31.99 -18.45 15.66
CA LEU A 215 33.00 -17.69 14.93
C LEU A 215 34.33 -17.78 15.69
N ASP A 216 35.46 -17.81 14.98
CA ASP A 216 36.79 -17.63 15.59
C ASP A 216 37.15 -16.14 15.72
N HIS A 217 38.22 -15.86 16.48
CA HIS A 217 38.64 -14.49 16.79
C HIS A 217 39.09 -13.72 15.55
N GLU A 218 39.86 -14.35 14.65
CA GLU A 218 40.40 -13.73 13.43
C GLU A 218 39.27 -13.33 12.48
N THR A 219 38.31 -14.22 12.26
CA THR A 219 37.14 -13.97 11.42
C THR A 219 36.25 -12.89 12.05
N ARG A 220 36.09 -12.87 13.38
CA ARG A 220 35.38 -11.78 14.07
C ARG A 220 36.06 -10.44 13.80
N GLU A 221 37.38 -10.35 13.91
CA GLU A 221 38.14 -9.10 13.66
C GLU A 221 37.96 -8.61 12.23
N ALA A 222 38.23 -9.48 11.26
CA ALA A 222 38.08 -9.13 9.85
C ALA A 222 36.65 -8.68 9.50
N ARG A 223 35.62 -9.32 10.09
CA ARG A 223 34.22 -8.90 9.89
C ARG A 223 33.89 -7.60 10.62
N ALA A 224 34.44 -7.36 11.81
CA ALA A 224 34.22 -6.13 12.55
C ALA A 224 34.83 -4.92 11.84
N GLU A 225 36.03 -5.07 11.27
CA GLU A 225 36.66 -4.02 10.43
C GLU A 225 35.81 -3.71 9.19
N ARG A 226 35.33 -4.73 8.49
CA ARG A 226 34.41 -4.55 7.35
C ARG A 226 33.08 -3.91 7.77
N ALA A 227 32.56 -4.26 8.94
CA ALA A 227 31.35 -3.66 9.48
C ALA A 227 31.57 -2.17 9.78
N ALA A 228 32.73 -1.79 10.33
CA ALA A 228 33.08 -0.40 10.56
C ALA A 228 33.16 0.41 9.24
N ALA A 229 33.65 -0.21 8.16
CA ALA A 229 33.73 0.41 6.82
C ALA A 229 32.44 0.28 5.98
N ALA A 230 31.41 -0.41 6.48
CA ALA A 230 30.19 -0.66 5.72
C ALA A 230 29.41 0.63 5.46
N ARG A 231 29.05 0.83 4.19
CA ARG A 231 28.30 2.03 3.75
C ARG A 231 26.80 1.79 3.75
N THR A 232 26.35 0.56 3.55
CA THR A 232 24.93 0.23 3.49
C THR A 232 24.53 -0.82 4.53
N THR A 233 23.25 -0.82 4.90
CA THR A 233 22.68 -1.87 5.76
C THR A 233 22.69 -3.25 5.08
N ALA A 234 22.71 -3.29 3.74
CA ALA A 234 22.87 -4.53 2.98
C ALA A 234 24.28 -5.13 3.15
N ASP A 235 25.32 -4.30 3.16
CA ASP A 235 26.71 -4.74 3.42
C ASP A 235 26.81 -5.36 4.83
N LEU A 236 26.19 -4.73 5.83
CA LEU A 236 26.14 -5.24 7.21
C LEU A 236 25.36 -6.56 7.32
N ALA A 237 24.25 -6.68 6.60
CA ALA A 237 23.45 -7.91 6.55
C ALA A 237 24.26 -9.07 5.95
N ALA A 238 25.07 -8.80 4.91
CA ALA A 238 25.94 -9.82 4.31
C ALA A 238 26.99 -10.35 5.30
N LEU A 239 27.50 -9.51 6.21
CA LEU A 239 28.49 -9.91 7.22
C LEU A 239 27.91 -10.81 8.33
N THR A 240 26.59 -10.85 8.50
CA THR A 240 25.91 -11.60 9.59
C THR A 240 24.87 -12.60 9.09
N GLY A 241 24.71 -12.77 7.78
CA GLY A 241 23.69 -13.64 7.18
C GLY A 241 23.82 -15.10 7.62
N ASP A 242 25.04 -15.62 7.76
CA ASP A 242 25.34 -16.98 8.24
C ASP A 242 25.21 -17.14 9.76
N LEU A 243 25.01 -16.05 10.49
CA LEU A 243 24.84 -16.05 11.94
C LEU A 243 23.38 -15.99 12.37
N THR A 244 22.44 -15.85 11.41
CA THR A 244 21.02 -15.63 11.67
C THR A 244 20.11 -16.58 10.87
N GLY A 245 18.88 -16.77 11.34
CA GLY A 245 17.84 -17.53 10.62
C GLY A 245 18.15 -19.01 10.42
N LYS A 246 17.69 -19.57 9.29
CA LYS A 246 17.92 -20.99 8.92
C LYS A 246 19.37 -21.29 8.57
N ALA A 247 20.11 -20.28 8.09
CA ALA A 247 21.52 -20.37 7.76
C ALA A 247 22.44 -20.22 8.99
N ARG A 248 21.86 -20.02 10.19
CA ARG A 248 22.61 -19.85 11.45
C ARG A 248 23.52 -21.06 11.68
N ARG A 249 24.82 -20.81 11.73
CA ARG A 249 25.84 -21.78 12.16
C ARG A 249 25.52 -22.31 13.56
N LEU A 250 25.64 -23.62 13.72
CA LEU A 250 25.39 -24.33 14.95
C LEU A 250 26.56 -24.09 15.94
N SER A 251 26.24 -23.64 17.15
CA SER A 251 27.24 -23.49 18.22
C SER A 251 27.61 -24.84 18.83
N ASN A 252 28.71 -24.89 19.58
CA ASN A 252 29.06 -26.11 20.32
C ASN A 252 28.05 -26.40 21.44
N ALA A 253 27.44 -25.35 22.02
CA ALA A 253 26.36 -25.50 22.97
C ALA A 253 25.11 -26.11 22.31
N ASP A 254 24.71 -25.64 21.12
CA ASP A 254 23.56 -26.18 20.39
C ASP A 254 23.79 -27.67 20.02
N ARG A 255 25.02 -28.05 19.64
CA ARG A 255 25.39 -29.46 19.40
C ARG A 255 25.20 -30.31 20.66
N THR A 256 25.67 -29.80 21.79
CA THR A 256 25.58 -30.49 23.09
C THR A 256 24.13 -30.60 23.56
N GLU A 257 23.31 -29.56 23.35
CA GLU A 257 21.88 -29.58 23.65
C GLU A 257 21.14 -30.59 22.75
N THR A 258 21.43 -30.60 21.45
CA THR A 258 20.87 -31.57 20.51
C THR A 258 21.22 -32.99 20.94
N ALA A 259 22.48 -33.26 21.31
CA ALA A 259 22.90 -34.55 21.83
C ALA A 259 22.20 -34.91 23.15
N ALA A 260 21.98 -33.94 24.05
CA ALA A 260 21.25 -34.17 25.29
C ALA A 260 19.78 -34.54 25.06
N VAL A 261 19.12 -33.92 24.08
CA VAL A 261 17.74 -34.28 23.68
C VAL A 261 17.70 -35.69 23.10
N LEU A 262 18.64 -36.03 22.22
CA LEU A 262 18.77 -37.39 21.66
C LEU A 262 19.01 -38.42 22.77
N LYS A 263 19.84 -38.09 23.77
CA LYS A 263 20.08 -38.95 24.93
C LYS A 263 18.82 -39.17 25.75
N GLY A 264 18.07 -38.10 26.01
CA GLY A 264 16.78 -38.21 26.68
C GLY A 264 15.77 -39.07 25.90
N ALA A 265 15.80 -39.04 24.57
CA ALA A 265 14.95 -39.92 23.75
C ALA A 265 15.38 -41.40 23.82
N LEU A 266 16.69 -41.68 23.85
CA LEU A 266 17.22 -43.03 24.13
C LEU A 266 16.80 -43.52 25.52
N ASP A 267 16.97 -42.69 26.55
CA ASP A 267 16.62 -43.05 27.94
C ASP A 267 15.12 -43.33 28.10
N ASN A 268 14.28 -42.68 27.30
CA ASN A 268 12.82 -42.91 27.26
C ASN A 268 12.40 -44.06 26.32
N GLY A 269 13.36 -44.78 25.72
CA GLY A 269 13.11 -45.90 24.80
C GLY A 269 12.49 -45.51 23.45
N ARG A 270 12.63 -44.24 23.04
CA ARG A 270 12.14 -43.74 21.74
C ARG A 270 13.15 -43.89 20.60
N LEU A 271 14.42 -44.08 20.95
CA LEU A 271 15.53 -44.40 20.05
C LEU A 271 16.17 -45.69 20.54
N ASP A 272 16.67 -46.51 19.63
CA ASP A 272 17.62 -47.56 19.99
C ASP A 272 19.07 -47.02 20.04
N LEU A 273 20.02 -47.88 20.44
CA LEU A 273 21.41 -47.48 20.67
C LEU A 273 22.14 -47.16 19.36
N ASP A 274 21.82 -47.85 18.27
CA ASP A 274 22.44 -47.67 16.95
C ASP A 274 21.92 -46.38 16.30
N GLU A 275 20.60 -46.13 16.40
CA GLU A 275 19.97 -44.89 15.98
C GLU A 275 20.50 -43.68 16.75
N TYR A 276 20.67 -43.82 18.07
CA TYR A 276 21.25 -42.77 18.91
C TYR A 276 22.69 -42.44 18.48
N ASP A 277 23.56 -43.43 18.31
CA ASP A 277 24.96 -43.20 17.89
C ASP A 277 25.03 -42.52 16.51
N ALA A 278 24.21 -42.98 15.55
CA ALA A 278 24.13 -42.38 14.21
C ALA A 278 23.65 -40.91 14.27
N ARG A 279 22.59 -40.61 15.04
CA ARG A 279 22.03 -39.26 15.15
C ARG A 279 22.94 -38.31 15.94
N VAL A 280 23.65 -38.79 16.97
CA VAL A 280 24.62 -37.97 17.72
C VAL A 280 25.82 -37.65 16.84
N LYS A 281 26.35 -38.61 16.08
CA LYS A 281 27.40 -38.34 15.08
C LYS A 281 26.93 -37.31 14.05
N ALA A 282 25.71 -37.43 13.54
CA ALA A 282 25.12 -36.46 12.63
C ALA A 282 24.93 -35.08 13.28
N ALA A 283 24.53 -35.01 14.55
CA ALA A 283 24.38 -33.76 15.30
C ALA A 283 25.73 -33.05 15.51
N TYR A 284 26.81 -33.78 15.78
CA TYR A 284 28.15 -33.19 15.89
C TYR A 284 28.78 -32.84 14.53
N ALA A 285 28.41 -33.55 13.46
CA ALA A 285 28.80 -33.20 12.08
C ALA A 285 28.00 -32.02 11.51
N ALA A 286 26.84 -31.70 12.09
CA ALA A 286 25.98 -30.62 11.64
C ALA A 286 26.68 -29.26 11.77
N THR A 287 26.59 -28.48 10.69
CA THR A 287 27.17 -27.14 10.59
C THR A 287 26.11 -26.07 10.81
N THR A 288 24.83 -26.36 10.54
CA THR A 288 23.73 -25.39 10.65
C THR A 288 22.58 -25.89 11.52
N LEU A 289 21.80 -24.95 12.09
CA LEU A 289 20.62 -25.25 12.90
C LEU A 289 19.48 -25.89 12.08
N ALA A 290 19.48 -25.74 10.75
CA ALA A 290 18.54 -26.43 9.88
C ALA A 290 18.83 -27.94 9.78
N GLU A 291 20.10 -28.35 9.86
CA GLU A 291 20.52 -29.76 9.76
C GLU A 291 20.18 -30.57 11.02
N THR A 292 20.06 -29.94 12.19
CA THR A 292 19.67 -30.64 13.42
C THR A 292 18.17 -30.91 13.52
N ARG A 293 17.36 -30.13 12.80
CA ARG A 293 15.89 -30.21 12.85
C ARG A 293 15.33 -31.57 12.41
N PRO A 294 15.78 -32.15 11.26
CA PRO A 294 15.38 -33.49 10.85
C PRO A 294 15.73 -34.57 11.88
N LEU A 295 16.85 -34.42 12.60
CA LEU A 295 17.30 -35.40 13.61
C LEU A 295 16.35 -35.50 14.82
N LEU A 296 15.54 -34.46 15.05
CA LEU A 296 14.62 -34.33 16.19
C LEU A 296 13.14 -34.39 15.79
N ALA A 297 12.83 -34.46 14.49
CA ALA A 297 11.49 -34.21 13.97
C ALA A 297 10.43 -35.21 14.45
N ASP A 298 10.83 -36.46 14.63
CA ASP A 298 10.04 -37.60 15.12
C ASP A 298 10.04 -37.72 16.66
N LEU A 299 11.03 -37.12 17.32
CA LEU A 299 11.21 -37.19 18.78
C LEU A 299 10.40 -36.14 19.52
N ILE A 300 10.15 -34.98 18.89
CA ILE A 300 9.35 -33.90 19.46
C ILE A 300 7.86 -34.30 19.37
N ALA A 301 7.26 -34.61 20.52
CA ALA A 301 5.81 -34.79 20.59
C ALA A 301 5.10 -33.49 20.13
N PRO A 302 4.07 -33.56 19.27
CA PRO A 302 3.31 -32.37 18.91
C PRO A 302 2.79 -31.72 20.19
N PRO A 303 2.89 -30.39 20.34
CA PRO A 303 2.43 -29.70 21.54
C PRO A 303 0.98 -30.11 21.80
N ARG A 304 0.71 -30.70 22.98
CA ARG A 304 -0.67 -31.03 23.37
C ARG A 304 -1.49 -29.75 23.23
N PRO A 305 -2.58 -29.75 22.45
CA PRO A 305 -3.43 -28.58 22.37
C PRO A 305 -3.88 -28.26 23.81
N PRO A 306 -3.75 -27.01 24.27
CA PRO A 306 -4.18 -26.66 25.61
C PRO A 306 -5.66 -27.02 25.76
N ARG A 307 -6.03 -27.69 26.87
CA ARG A 307 -7.43 -27.96 27.20
C ARG A 307 -8.15 -26.61 27.30
N ARG A 308 -9.00 -26.33 26.32
CA ARG A 308 -9.80 -25.10 26.28
C ARG A 308 -11.01 -25.29 27.18
N GLY A 309 -11.20 -24.38 28.13
CA GLY A 309 -12.40 -24.37 28.97
C GLY A 309 -13.60 -23.76 28.22
N PRO A 310 -14.83 -24.00 28.68
CA PRO A 310 -16.04 -23.38 28.12
C PRO A 310 -15.99 -21.84 28.19
N LEU A 311 -15.29 -21.28 29.18
CA LEU A 311 -15.05 -19.84 29.29
C LEU A 311 -14.05 -19.31 28.26
N ASP A 312 -13.08 -20.11 27.80
CA ASP A 312 -12.17 -19.72 26.72
C ASP A 312 -12.92 -19.66 25.37
N LEU A 313 -13.89 -20.56 25.17
CA LEU A 313 -14.77 -20.57 23.99
C LEU A 313 -15.73 -19.38 23.98
N ALA A 314 -16.27 -19.00 25.15
CA ALA A 314 -17.09 -17.81 25.29
C ALA A 314 -16.28 -16.53 25.04
N PHE A 315 -15.04 -16.46 25.56
CA PHE A 315 -14.15 -15.32 25.32
C PHE A 315 -13.73 -15.22 23.85
N ASP A 316 -13.42 -16.35 23.19
CA ASP A 316 -13.17 -16.37 21.76
C ASP A 316 -14.44 -15.96 20.99
N SER A 317 -15.65 -16.34 21.39
CA SER A 317 -16.87 -15.88 20.70
C SER A 317 -17.12 -14.36 20.79
N VAL A 318 -16.66 -13.71 21.87
CA VAL A 318 -16.82 -12.27 22.09
C VAL A 318 -15.66 -11.46 21.50
N VAL A 319 -14.44 -12.02 21.47
CA VAL A 319 -13.24 -11.34 20.95
C VAL A 319 -12.97 -11.67 19.47
N VAL A 320 -13.37 -12.85 18.98
CA VAL A 320 -13.08 -13.32 17.60
C VAL A 320 -14.13 -12.87 16.57
N ASN A 321 -15.23 -12.24 17.00
CA ASN A 321 -16.03 -11.41 16.08
C ASN A 321 -15.30 -10.11 15.64
N SER A 322 -14.12 -9.84 16.19
CA SER A 322 -13.19 -8.79 15.75
C SER A 322 -11.95 -9.43 15.13
N ALA A 323 -12.11 -10.03 13.95
CA ALA A 323 -11.07 -10.81 13.25
C ALA A 323 -9.81 -10.03 12.79
N LEU A 324 -9.60 -8.79 13.24
CA LEU A 324 -8.39 -7.99 12.94
C LEU A 324 -7.53 -7.63 14.16
N LEU A 325 -7.89 -8.04 15.38
CA LEU A 325 -7.00 -7.87 16.54
C LEU A 325 -6.27 -9.18 16.84
N PRO A 326 -5.02 -9.40 16.37
CA PRO A 326 -4.16 -10.35 17.03
C PRO A 326 -3.80 -9.76 18.40
N ALA A 327 -4.53 -10.14 19.45
CA ALA A 327 -4.06 -9.90 20.80
C ALA A 327 -2.65 -10.53 20.92
N PRO A 328 -1.61 -9.76 21.34
CA PRO A 328 -0.29 -10.33 21.57
C PRO A 328 -0.37 -11.21 22.82
N ARG A 329 -0.69 -12.50 22.61
CA ARG A 329 -0.85 -13.48 23.69
C ARG A 329 0.37 -13.53 24.62
N GLY A 330 1.56 -13.19 24.13
CA GLY A 330 2.79 -13.10 24.91
C GLY A 330 2.94 -11.83 25.77
N LEU A 331 2.42 -10.68 25.33
CA LEU A 331 2.56 -9.42 26.06
C LEU A 331 1.50 -9.28 27.17
N ILE A 332 0.25 -9.67 26.88
CA ILE A 332 -0.84 -9.67 27.85
C ILE A 332 -0.62 -10.76 28.92
N GLY A 333 -0.05 -11.92 28.54
CA GLY A 333 0.33 -12.96 29.48
C GLY A 333 1.52 -12.60 30.39
N ARG A 334 2.39 -11.68 29.94
CA ARG A 334 3.52 -11.16 30.75
C ARG A 334 3.11 -9.99 31.65
N LEU A 335 2.20 -9.10 31.22
CA LEU A 335 1.76 -7.97 32.04
C LEU A 335 0.66 -8.34 33.06
N HIS A 336 -0.10 -9.42 32.84
CA HIS A 336 -1.19 -9.81 33.74
C HIS A 336 -1.22 -11.33 33.95
N PRO A 337 -0.66 -11.88 35.06
CA PRO A 337 -0.89 -13.27 35.41
C PRO A 337 -2.40 -13.49 35.62
N LYS A 338 -2.89 -14.63 35.14
CA LYS A 338 -4.30 -14.92 34.85
C LYS A 338 -5.32 -14.82 36.02
N PRO A 339 -4.98 -14.72 37.33
CA PRO A 339 -6.00 -14.43 38.34
C PRO A 339 -6.22 -12.94 38.65
N LEU A 340 -5.26 -12.04 38.38
CA LEU A 340 -5.29 -10.68 38.98
C LEU A 340 -6.40 -9.77 38.43
N TRP A 341 -6.64 -9.75 37.12
CA TRP A 341 -7.70 -8.90 36.57
C TRP A 341 -9.10 -9.42 36.91
N LYS A 342 -9.26 -10.75 37.07
CA LYS A 342 -10.50 -11.37 37.53
C LYS A 342 -10.80 -10.97 38.98
N LEU A 343 -9.77 -10.97 39.83
CA LEU A 343 -9.86 -10.47 41.20
C LEU A 343 -10.17 -8.96 41.23
N GLY A 344 -9.60 -8.17 40.31
CA GLY A 344 -9.93 -6.76 40.16
C GLY A 344 -11.39 -6.52 39.79
N LEU A 345 -11.92 -7.25 38.80
CA LEU A 345 -13.33 -7.13 38.39
C LEU A 345 -14.29 -7.58 39.50
N LEU A 346 -14.00 -8.72 40.15
CA LEU A 346 -14.79 -9.20 41.28
C LEU A 346 -14.72 -8.26 42.48
N GLY A 347 -13.54 -7.72 42.79
CA GLY A 347 -13.35 -6.75 43.86
C GLY A 347 -14.09 -5.45 43.61
N THR A 348 -14.16 -5.02 42.34
CA THR A 348 -14.91 -3.81 41.96
C THR A 348 -16.41 -4.04 42.10
N LEU A 349 -16.94 -5.18 41.64
CA LEU A 349 -18.36 -5.54 41.79
C LEU A 349 -18.76 -5.75 43.27
N ALA A 350 -17.90 -6.41 44.05
CA ALA A 350 -18.11 -6.58 45.49
C ALA A 350 -18.05 -5.24 46.23
N GLY A 351 -17.11 -4.36 45.84
CA GLY A 351 -17.04 -2.99 46.33
C GLY A 351 -18.32 -2.21 46.05
N TRP A 352 -18.86 -2.28 44.83
CA TRP A 352 -20.12 -1.63 44.47
C TRP A 352 -21.29 -2.13 45.32
N GLY A 353 -21.37 -3.45 45.57
CA GLY A 353 -22.40 -4.02 46.44
C GLY A 353 -22.28 -3.54 47.90
N LEU A 354 -21.06 -3.48 48.43
CA LEU A 354 -20.83 -3.08 49.83
C LEU A 354 -20.98 -1.57 50.05
N THR A 355 -20.44 -0.75 49.14
CA THR A 355 -20.48 0.72 49.26
C THR A 355 -21.89 1.26 48.95
N GLY A 356 -22.61 0.65 48.02
CA GLY A 356 -24.01 0.99 47.72
C GLY A 356 -24.97 0.69 48.88
N TYR A 357 -24.68 -0.33 49.68
CA TYR A 357 -25.51 -0.71 50.83
C TYR A 357 -25.25 0.14 52.08
N ALA A 358 -24.00 0.58 52.31
CA ALA A 358 -23.62 1.23 53.57
C ALA A 358 -23.73 2.76 53.58
N LEU A 359 -23.59 3.45 52.44
CA LEU A 359 -23.34 4.91 52.42
C LEU A 359 -24.46 5.76 51.79
N GLY A 360 -25.53 5.13 51.32
CA GLY A 360 -26.72 5.82 50.80
C GLY A 360 -26.54 6.53 49.43
N PRO A 361 -27.63 7.07 48.86
CA PRO A 361 -27.68 7.58 47.49
C PRO A 361 -26.69 8.70 47.09
N PRO A 362 -26.30 9.65 47.96
CA PRO A 362 -25.52 10.81 47.50
C PRO A 362 -24.05 10.49 47.16
N LEU A 363 -23.48 9.37 47.64
CA LEU A 363 -22.10 8.96 47.34
C LEU A 363 -21.99 7.92 46.20
N LEU A 364 -23.13 7.44 45.70
CA LEU A 364 -23.20 6.46 44.61
C LEU A 364 -22.70 7.04 43.28
N GLY A 365 -22.87 8.35 43.06
CA GLY A 365 -22.36 9.04 41.86
C GLY A 365 -20.83 9.06 41.75
N LEU A 366 -20.12 9.25 42.88
CA LEU A 366 -18.65 9.26 42.91
C LEU A 366 -18.04 7.87 42.67
N THR A 367 -18.68 6.82 43.18
CA THR A 367 -18.24 5.44 42.98
C THR A 367 -18.52 4.94 41.57
N ILE A 368 -19.65 5.33 40.97
CA ILE A 368 -19.93 5.09 39.54
C ILE A 368 -18.86 5.78 38.70
N GLY A 369 -18.59 7.08 38.92
CA GLY A 369 -17.58 7.83 38.17
C GLY A 369 -16.17 7.23 38.26
N ALA A 370 -15.74 6.84 39.46
CA ALA A 370 -14.43 6.20 39.66
C ALA A 370 -14.34 4.81 39.01
N GLY A 371 -15.43 4.03 39.00
CA GLY A 371 -15.50 2.73 38.35
C GLY A 371 -15.44 2.78 36.81
N TRP A 372 -15.76 3.93 36.21
CA TRP A 372 -15.59 4.15 34.77
C TRP A 372 -14.13 4.42 34.36
N ILE A 373 -13.26 4.83 35.29
CA ILE A 373 -11.86 5.14 34.99
C ILE A 373 -11.10 3.91 34.44
N PRO A 374 -11.16 2.71 35.05
CA PRO A 374 -10.57 1.50 34.47
C PRO A 374 -11.13 1.15 33.10
N VAL A 375 -12.44 1.30 32.89
CA VAL A 375 -13.10 1.00 31.60
C VAL A 375 -12.64 1.95 30.52
N MET A 376 -12.54 3.25 30.83
CA MET A 376 -12.02 4.27 29.92
C MET A 376 -10.53 4.07 29.62
N LEU A 377 -9.73 3.71 30.62
CA LEU A 377 -8.32 3.39 30.43
C LEU A 377 -8.16 2.18 29.50
N LEU A 378 -9.01 1.16 29.66
CA LEU A 378 -9.03 -0.05 28.84
C LEU A 378 -9.49 0.26 27.40
N LEU A 379 -10.47 1.17 27.23
CA LEU A 379 -10.88 1.70 25.92
C LEU A 379 -9.74 2.45 25.22
N VAL A 380 -9.04 3.35 25.91
CA VAL A 380 -7.89 4.09 25.37
C VAL A 380 -6.75 3.15 25.00
N LEU A 381 -6.46 2.15 25.86
CA LEU A 381 -5.41 1.16 25.60
C LEU A 381 -5.79 0.25 24.42
N ASN A 382 -7.06 -0.15 24.31
CA ASN A 382 -7.57 -0.93 23.18
C ASN A 382 -7.49 -0.14 21.87
N ASN A 383 -7.78 1.16 21.90
CA ASN A 383 -7.67 2.05 20.74
C ASN A 383 -6.20 2.21 20.28
N LYS A 384 -5.26 2.28 21.23
CA LYS A 384 -3.83 2.34 20.94
C LYS A 384 -3.29 1.02 20.37
N ILE A 385 -3.78 -0.11 20.88
CA ILE A 385 -3.47 -1.46 20.34
C ILE A 385 -4.06 -1.65 18.94
N ALA A 386 -5.25 -1.10 18.68
CA ALA A 386 -5.87 -1.12 17.35
C ALA A 386 -5.04 -0.35 16.31
N HIS A 387 -4.45 0.80 16.68
CA HIS A 387 -3.57 1.56 15.79
C HIS A 387 -2.23 0.85 15.52
N VAL A 388 -1.62 0.20 16.51
CA VAL A 388 -0.38 -0.58 16.31
C VAL A 388 -0.65 -1.87 15.50
N GLY A 389 -1.87 -2.40 15.54
CA GLY A 389 -2.30 -3.51 14.69
C GLY A 389 -2.59 -3.12 13.24
N ALA A 390 -3.01 -1.86 12.99
CA ALA A 390 -3.44 -1.39 11.67
C ALA A 390 -2.34 -1.46 10.60
N ASP A 391 -1.08 -1.21 10.97
CA ASP A 391 0.06 -1.32 10.05
C ASP A 391 0.31 -2.77 9.61
N GLY A 392 0.13 -3.72 10.53
CA GLY A 392 0.21 -5.15 10.24
C GLY A 392 -0.96 -5.68 9.40
N VAL A 393 -2.13 -5.04 9.50
CA VAL A 393 -3.30 -5.35 8.67
C VAL A 393 -3.05 -4.90 7.23
N LYS A 394 -2.62 -3.65 7.03
CA LYS A 394 -2.31 -3.12 5.69
C LYS A 394 -1.19 -3.92 5.01
N ALA A 395 -0.16 -4.33 5.75
CA ALA A 395 0.92 -5.15 5.21
C ALA A 395 0.43 -6.54 4.76
N ARG A 396 -0.46 -7.19 5.52
CA ARG A 396 -1.04 -8.50 5.16
C ARG A 396 -2.04 -8.40 4.02
N GLU A 397 -2.81 -7.31 3.98
CA GLU A 397 -3.70 -7.00 2.87
C GLU A 397 -2.90 -6.82 1.58
N ALA A 398 -1.83 -6.04 1.62
CA ALA A 398 -0.92 -5.88 0.50
C ALA A 398 -0.28 -7.21 0.08
N GLU A 399 0.14 -8.06 1.03
CA GLU A 399 0.68 -9.40 0.73
C GLU A 399 -0.37 -10.32 0.07
N ALA A 400 -1.61 -10.30 0.57
CA ALA A 400 -2.71 -11.09 0.01
C ALA A 400 -3.10 -10.61 -1.39
N LEU A 401 -3.22 -9.30 -1.61
CA LEU A 401 -3.48 -8.72 -2.93
C LEU A 401 -2.35 -9.04 -3.91
N ALA A 402 -1.09 -8.97 -3.47
CA ALA A 402 0.07 -9.34 -4.28
C ALA A 402 0.09 -10.85 -4.64
N ALA A 403 -0.38 -11.72 -3.74
CA ALA A 403 -0.52 -13.15 -4.03
C ALA A 403 -1.62 -13.41 -5.07
N ILE A 404 -2.81 -12.83 -4.90
CA ILE A 404 -3.93 -12.92 -5.86
C ILE A 404 -3.47 -12.43 -7.24
N ARG A 405 -2.81 -11.26 -7.28
CA ARG A 405 -2.31 -10.66 -8.52
C ARG A 405 -1.30 -11.58 -9.23
N ARG A 406 -0.37 -12.19 -8.49
CA ARG A 406 0.61 -13.12 -9.06
C ARG A 406 -0.04 -14.34 -9.67
N GLU A 407 -1.02 -14.94 -8.99
CA GLU A 407 -1.71 -16.13 -9.50
C GLU A 407 -2.61 -15.82 -10.69
N LEU A 408 -3.32 -14.67 -10.68
CA LEU A 408 -4.12 -14.25 -11.83
C LEU A 408 -3.25 -13.92 -13.04
N ASN A 409 -2.11 -13.26 -12.85
CA ASN A 409 -1.16 -12.99 -13.95
C ASN A 409 -0.50 -14.26 -14.52
N ALA A 410 -0.49 -15.37 -13.78
CA ALA A 410 -0.01 -16.65 -14.28
C ALA A 410 -1.04 -17.35 -15.19
N HIS A 411 -2.29 -16.87 -15.24
CA HIS A 411 -3.33 -17.46 -16.06
C HIS A 411 -3.12 -17.11 -17.55
N PRO A 412 -3.16 -18.09 -18.48
CA PRO A 412 -2.77 -17.88 -19.89
C PRO A 412 -3.66 -16.88 -20.65
N ALA A 413 -4.88 -16.63 -20.17
CA ALA A 413 -5.80 -15.66 -20.77
C ALA A 413 -5.54 -14.19 -20.35
N ILE A 414 -4.70 -13.94 -19.33
CA ILE A 414 -4.52 -12.62 -18.71
C ILE A 414 -3.14 -12.06 -19.09
N ALA A 415 -3.11 -10.88 -19.69
CA ALA A 415 -1.88 -10.14 -20.00
C ALA A 415 -1.35 -9.35 -18.80
N SER A 416 -2.26 -8.72 -18.08
CA SER A 416 -1.95 -8.02 -16.84
C SER A 416 -3.20 -7.89 -15.98
N CYS A 417 -3.05 -7.94 -14.68
CA CYS A 417 -4.10 -7.74 -13.70
C CYS A 417 -3.64 -6.76 -12.62
N GLU A 418 -4.50 -5.80 -12.32
CA GLU A 418 -4.45 -4.95 -11.15
C GLU A 418 -5.56 -5.34 -10.19
N THR A 419 -5.27 -5.20 -8.90
CA THR A 419 -6.16 -5.60 -7.82
C THR A 419 -6.19 -4.49 -6.79
N GLU A 420 -7.38 -4.02 -6.45
CA GLU A 420 -7.62 -2.97 -5.47
C GLU A 420 -8.70 -3.42 -4.48
N LEU A 421 -8.48 -3.16 -3.19
CA LEU A 421 -9.47 -3.41 -2.15
C LEU A 421 -10.04 -2.06 -1.69
N GLU A 422 -11.32 -1.85 -1.92
CA GLU A 422 -12.04 -0.66 -1.44
C GLU A 422 -13.13 -1.11 -0.47
N ASN A 423 -12.93 -0.81 0.82
CA ASN A 423 -13.83 -1.21 1.91
C ASN A 423 -14.04 -2.75 1.98
N THR A 424 -15.18 -3.24 1.49
CA THR A 424 -15.52 -4.68 1.43
C THR A 424 -15.64 -5.20 -0.01
N THR A 425 -15.16 -4.41 -0.96
CA THR A 425 -15.24 -4.70 -2.39
C THR A 425 -13.84 -4.94 -2.95
N LEU A 426 -13.59 -6.15 -3.43
CA LEU A 426 -12.36 -6.46 -4.17
C LEU A 426 -12.60 -6.18 -5.64
N LYS A 427 -11.88 -5.20 -6.19
CA LYS A 427 -11.86 -4.88 -7.62
C LYS A 427 -10.66 -5.55 -8.28
N ILE A 428 -10.91 -6.21 -9.40
CA ILE A 428 -9.90 -6.90 -10.20
C ILE A 428 -10.03 -6.38 -11.63
N ASP A 429 -9.14 -5.48 -11.99
CA ASP A 429 -9.07 -4.92 -13.34
C ASP A 429 -8.04 -5.72 -14.12
N PHE A 430 -8.44 -6.37 -15.21
CA PHE A 430 -7.51 -7.18 -15.98
C PHE A 430 -7.54 -6.81 -17.46
N ARG A 431 -6.46 -7.17 -18.15
CA ARG A 431 -6.27 -6.98 -19.58
C ARG A 431 -6.10 -8.36 -20.23
N PRO A 432 -6.94 -8.76 -21.19
CA PRO A 432 -6.79 -10.04 -21.87
C PRO A 432 -5.60 -10.05 -22.84
N HIS A 433 -5.05 -11.24 -23.14
CA HIS A 433 -4.14 -11.43 -24.27
C HIS A 433 -4.89 -11.26 -25.61
N LYS A 434 -4.18 -10.84 -26.67
CA LYS A 434 -4.77 -10.70 -28.03
C LYS A 434 -5.41 -12.03 -28.47
N GLY A 435 -6.69 -12.01 -28.81
CA GLY A 435 -7.45 -13.19 -29.26
C GLY A 435 -8.48 -13.71 -28.26
N HIS A 436 -8.56 -13.15 -27.05
CA HIS A 436 -9.62 -13.43 -26.09
C HIS A 436 -10.55 -12.22 -25.95
N GLU A 437 -11.68 -12.23 -26.66
CA GLU A 437 -12.76 -11.26 -26.48
C GLU A 437 -13.67 -11.74 -25.34
N GLY A 438 -13.61 -11.03 -24.20
CA GLY A 438 -14.43 -11.31 -23.02
C GLY A 438 -13.66 -11.90 -21.83
N VAL A 439 -14.30 -11.89 -20.67
CA VAL A 439 -13.74 -12.47 -19.44
C VAL A 439 -14.05 -13.95 -19.43
N PRO A 440 -13.04 -14.85 -19.50
CA PRO A 440 -13.29 -16.28 -19.39
C PRO A 440 -13.94 -16.55 -18.03
N GLU A 441 -15.00 -17.37 -17.99
CA GLU A 441 -15.63 -17.82 -16.74
C GLU A 441 -14.60 -18.44 -15.78
N ALA A 442 -13.53 -19.04 -16.33
CA ALA A 442 -12.38 -19.53 -15.58
C ALA A 442 -11.65 -18.45 -14.76
N VAL A 443 -11.59 -17.20 -15.25
CA VAL A 443 -10.99 -16.07 -14.52
C VAL A 443 -11.88 -15.65 -13.36
N PHE A 444 -13.20 -15.62 -13.55
CA PHE A 444 -14.15 -15.40 -12.45
C PHE A 444 -14.05 -16.49 -11.39
N ALA A 445 -14.04 -17.76 -11.79
CA ALA A 445 -13.89 -18.89 -10.87
C ALA A 445 -12.54 -18.87 -10.13
N ALA A 446 -11.45 -18.49 -10.82
CA ALA A 446 -10.14 -18.33 -10.19
C ALA A 446 -10.12 -17.17 -9.19
N ALA A 447 -10.66 -16.01 -9.55
CA ALA A 447 -10.79 -14.86 -8.67
C ALA A 447 -11.65 -15.17 -7.44
N GLU A 448 -12.78 -15.87 -7.61
CA GLU A 448 -13.67 -16.27 -6.52
C GLU A 448 -12.99 -17.26 -5.56
N ARG A 449 -12.30 -18.28 -6.10
CA ARG A 449 -11.47 -19.21 -5.30
C ARG A 449 -10.40 -18.48 -4.51
N LEU A 450 -9.67 -17.58 -5.16
CA LEU A 450 -8.57 -16.84 -4.54
C LEU A 450 -9.06 -15.85 -3.50
N ALA A 451 -10.16 -15.15 -3.76
CA ALA A 451 -10.81 -14.26 -2.79
C ALA A 451 -11.33 -15.04 -1.57
N TRP A 452 -11.91 -16.23 -1.77
CA TRP A 452 -12.34 -17.09 -0.68
C TRP A 452 -11.18 -17.55 0.20
N ARG A 453 -10.04 -17.89 -0.43
CA ARG A 453 -8.81 -18.37 0.22
C ARG A 453 -7.95 -17.26 0.85
N SER A 454 -7.97 -16.04 0.32
CA SER A 454 -7.06 -14.93 0.71
C SER A 454 -7.31 -14.34 2.10
N ARG A 455 -8.40 -14.73 2.77
CA ARG A 455 -8.76 -14.29 4.14
C ARG A 455 -8.94 -12.78 4.33
N LEU A 456 -9.15 -12.03 3.25
CA LEU A 456 -9.48 -10.61 3.35
C LEU A 456 -10.78 -10.43 4.18
N TYR A 457 -10.80 -9.37 5.00
CA TYR A 457 -11.90 -8.94 5.87
C TYR A 457 -13.21 -8.89 5.05
N PRO A 458 -14.41 -9.10 5.66
CA PRO A 458 -15.53 -9.75 5.00
C PRO A 458 -15.84 -9.11 3.65
N LEU A 459 -15.30 -9.74 2.60
CA LEU A 459 -15.55 -9.35 1.23
C LEU A 459 -17.02 -9.60 0.97
N SER A 460 -17.76 -8.52 0.80
CA SER A 460 -19.18 -8.58 0.47
C SER A 460 -19.36 -8.74 -1.04
N THR A 461 -18.44 -8.15 -1.81
CA THR A 461 -18.59 -7.96 -3.25
C THR A 461 -17.26 -8.20 -3.96
N LEU A 462 -17.30 -8.95 -5.06
CA LEU A 462 -16.20 -9.13 -6.01
C LEU A 462 -16.60 -8.50 -7.34
N VAL A 463 -15.77 -7.59 -7.84
CA VAL A 463 -15.96 -6.90 -9.11
C VAL A 463 -14.76 -7.21 -10.00
N VAL A 464 -15.00 -7.72 -11.21
CA VAL A 464 -13.95 -8.04 -12.18
C VAL A 464 -14.23 -7.24 -13.45
N ASN A 465 -13.32 -6.34 -13.82
CA ASN A 465 -13.48 -5.47 -14.99
C ASN A 465 -12.44 -5.80 -16.08
N ASN A 466 -12.85 -5.63 -17.34
CA ASN A 466 -11.96 -5.70 -18.49
C ASN A 466 -11.48 -4.29 -18.87
N THR A 467 -10.18 -4.03 -18.73
CA THR A 467 -9.54 -2.73 -19.01
C THR A 467 -9.45 -2.38 -20.50
N ALA A 468 -9.71 -3.34 -21.40
CA ALA A 468 -9.71 -3.09 -22.85
C ALA A 468 -10.98 -2.37 -23.33
N ASP A 469 -12.10 -2.49 -22.61
CA ASP A 469 -13.40 -1.90 -22.94
C ASP A 469 -13.79 -0.84 -21.89
N PHE A 470 -13.21 0.35 -21.96
CA PHE A 470 -13.66 1.51 -21.16
C PHE A 470 -14.96 2.14 -21.72
N GLY A 471 -15.94 1.32 -22.09
CA GLY A 471 -17.28 1.75 -22.50
C GLY A 471 -18.33 0.96 -21.75
N GLU A 472 -19.03 1.59 -20.80
CA GLU A 472 -20.27 1.28 -20.03
C GLU A 472 -20.78 -0.17 -19.78
N GLY A 473 -20.14 -1.22 -20.30
CA GLY A 473 -20.46 -2.62 -20.10
C GLY A 473 -19.62 -3.24 -18.99
N GLY A 474 -19.65 -2.66 -17.79
CA GLY A 474 -19.08 -3.28 -16.60
C GLY A 474 -19.75 -4.64 -16.33
N LEU A 475 -18.96 -5.69 -16.09
CA LEU A 475 -19.52 -7.00 -15.75
C LEU A 475 -20.21 -6.96 -14.39
N LYS A 476 -21.26 -7.78 -14.26
CA LYS A 476 -22.12 -7.83 -13.08
C LYS A 476 -21.28 -8.11 -11.81
N PRO A 477 -21.44 -7.30 -10.74
CA PRO A 477 -20.79 -7.56 -9.46
C PRO A 477 -21.30 -8.88 -8.87
N VAL A 478 -20.39 -9.71 -8.36
CA VAL A 478 -20.73 -10.95 -7.66
C VAL A 478 -20.80 -10.65 -6.16
N ILE A 479 -21.98 -10.78 -5.58
CA ILE A 479 -22.20 -10.56 -4.14
C ILE A 479 -21.90 -11.87 -3.39
N LEU A 480 -20.67 -11.97 -2.87
CA LEU A 480 -20.17 -13.15 -2.15
C LEU A 480 -20.96 -13.43 -0.86
N GLY A 481 -21.55 -12.40 -0.24
CA GLY A 481 -22.35 -12.54 0.98
C GLY A 481 -23.54 -13.50 0.83
N HIS A 482 -24.21 -13.51 -0.34
CA HIS A 482 -25.36 -14.37 -0.60
C HIS A 482 -24.97 -15.79 -1.02
N ARG A 483 -23.77 -16.00 -1.55
CA ARG A 483 -23.24 -17.31 -1.99
C ARG A 483 -22.41 -18.04 -0.94
N ARG A 484 -22.36 -17.53 0.30
CA ARG A 484 -21.52 -18.09 1.37
C ARG A 484 -21.65 -19.61 1.54
N LYS A 485 -22.88 -20.15 1.56
CA LYS A 485 -23.12 -21.60 1.73
C LYS A 485 -22.67 -22.42 0.52
N GLU A 486 -22.86 -21.88 -0.68
CA GLU A 486 -22.45 -22.50 -1.95
C GLU A 486 -20.92 -22.55 -2.06
N LEU A 487 -20.24 -21.47 -1.68
CA LEU A 487 -18.78 -21.40 -1.62
C LEU A 487 -18.17 -22.31 -0.55
N GLU A 488 -18.82 -22.42 0.61
CA GLU A 488 -18.42 -23.36 1.66
C GLU A 488 -18.59 -24.82 1.21
N HIS A 489 -19.60 -25.10 0.39
CA HIS A 489 -19.80 -26.42 -0.22
C HIS A 489 -18.75 -26.74 -1.30
N HIS A 490 -18.44 -25.78 -2.18
CA HIS A 490 -17.50 -25.98 -3.29
C HIS A 490 -16.02 -25.94 -2.91
N HIS A 491 -15.64 -25.11 -1.94
CA HIS A 491 -14.24 -24.88 -1.57
C HIS A 491 -13.91 -25.30 -0.13
N GLY A 492 -14.88 -25.87 0.58
CA GLY A 492 -14.76 -26.26 1.97
C GLY A 492 -14.90 -25.09 2.94
N ARG A 493 -14.87 -25.43 4.24
CA ARG A 493 -14.88 -24.44 5.33
C ARG A 493 -13.71 -23.49 5.20
N ARG A 494 -14.00 -22.19 5.29
CA ARG A 494 -12.99 -21.13 5.28
C ARG A 494 -11.93 -21.43 6.36
N PRO A 495 -10.67 -21.72 6.01
CA PRO A 495 -9.67 -22.12 7.00
C PRO A 495 -9.23 -20.91 7.85
N TYR A 496 -9.28 -21.07 9.18
CA TYR A 496 -8.75 -20.09 10.13
C TYR A 496 -7.22 -20.25 10.30
N GLY A 497 -6.43 -19.21 10.00
CA GLY A 497 -4.95 -19.19 10.12
C GLY A 497 -4.20 -19.54 8.82
N ARG A 498 -2.91 -19.16 8.63
CA ARG A 498 -2.07 -19.11 7.37
C ARG A 498 -2.45 -20.03 6.19
N LEU A 499 -2.28 -19.53 4.95
CA LEU A 499 -2.55 -20.31 3.74
C LEU A 499 -1.65 -21.55 3.79
N PRO A 500 -2.19 -22.78 3.65
CA PRO A 500 -1.32 -23.92 3.46
C PRO A 500 -0.50 -23.66 2.20
N ALA A 501 0.81 -23.88 2.28
CA ALA A 501 1.62 -23.95 1.07
C ALA A 501 1.07 -25.14 0.27
N GLU A 502 0.53 -24.90 -0.92
CA GLU A 502 0.11 -26.01 -1.76
C GLU A 502 1.37 -26.78 -2.18
N THR A 503 1.33 -28.07 -1.89
CA THR A 503 2.25 -29.05 -2.41
C THR A 503 1.72 -29.43 -3.77
N GLY A 504 2.48 -29.11 -4.83
CA GLY A 504 2.38 -29.70 -6.17
C GLY A 504 1.09 -29.45 -6.92
#